data_AF-A0A952MJQ5-F1
#
_entry.id   AF-A0A952MJQ5-F1
#
_cell.length_a   1.000
_cell.length_b   1.000
_cell.length_c   1.000
_cell.angle_alpha   90.00
_cell.angle_beta   90.00
_cell.angle_gamma   90.00
#
_symmetry.space_group_name_H-M   'P 1'
#
loop_
_entity.id
_entity.type
_entity.pdbx_description
1 polymer ?
#
loop_
_entity_poly.entity_id
_entity_poly.type
_entity_poly.pdbx_seq_one_letter_code
_entity_poly.pdbx_strand_id
1 'polypeptide(L)' 'MGANVNEGLQGFSKKDFVAKLSISLKEAQETSYWLRLLKETDYITEDEFNSIHLTLIEIIKILTSILKTSRNNLIPNQN' A
#
# COMPACT_ATOMS: atom_id res chain seq x y z
N MET A 1 8.31 -0.94 -1.04
CA MET A 1 7.19 -0.27 -0.34
C MET A 1 7.62 0.96 0.45
N GLY A 2 8.45 0.82 1.50
CA GLY A 2 8.86 1.95 2.36
C GLY A 2 9.67 3.04 1.66
N ALA A 3 10.54 2.65 0.71
CA ALA A 3 11.31 3.61 -0.10
C ALA A 3 10.39 4.57 -0.88
N ASN A 4 9.41 4.03 -1.61
CA ASN A 4 8.43 4.83 -2.34
C ASN A 4 7.61 5.76 -1.43
N VAL A 5 7.25 5.33 -0.21
CA VAL A 5 6.59 6.22 0.76
C VAL A 5 7.51 7.37 1.15
N ASN A 6 8.78 7.08 1.46
CA ASN A 6 9.76 8.08 1.85
C ASN A 6 10.08 9.08 0.72
N GLU A 7 10.16 8.60 -0.53
CA GLU A 7 10.30 9.44 -1.72
C GLU A 7 9.06 10.33 -1.92
N GLY A 8 7.86 9.77 -1.77
CA GLY A 8 6.62 10.53 -1.89
C GLY A 8 6.52 11.67 -0.87
N LEU A 9 6.94 11.42 0.38
CA LEU A 9 6.98 12.43 1.44
C LEU A 9 7.95 13.59 1.15
N GLN A 10 9.02 13.33 0.38
CA GLN A 10 9.98 14.33 -0.07
C GLN A 10 9.69 14.85 -1.49
N GLY A 11 8.57 14.42 -2.09
CA GLY A 11 8.20 14.76 -3.45
C GLY A 11 7.85 16.24 -3.63
N PHE A 12 8.08 16.76 -4.83
CA PHE A 12 7.91 18.19 -5.14
C PHE A 12 6.46 18.63 -5.29
N SER A 13 5.52 17.69 -5.44
CA SER A 13 4.11 18.01 -5.64
C SER A 13 3.17 16.99 -5.03
N LYS A 14 1.91 17.39 -4.82
CA LYS A 14 0.86 16.47 -4.37
C LYS A 14 0.58 15.34 -5.37
N LYS A 15 0.78 15.59 -6.68
CA LYS A 15 0.66 14.57 -7.72
C LYS A 15 1.79 13.53 -7.61
N ASP A 16 3.00 13.98 -7.34
CA ASP A 16 4.17 13.11 -7.13
C ASP A 16 4.00 12.24 -5.87
N PHE A 17 3.56 12.85 -4.76
CA PHE A 17 3.16 12.12 -3.55
C PHE A 17 2.13 11.01 -3.84
N VAL A 18 1.06 11.33 -4.59
CA VAL A 18 0.03 10.35 -4.96
C VAL A 18 0.59 9.25 -5.86
N ALA A 19 1.45 9.58 -6.83
CA ALA A 19 2.07 8.61 -7.72
C ALA A 19 2.92 7.61 -6.93
N LYS A 20 3.82 8.11 -6.08
CA LYS A 20 4.72 7.29 -5.26
C LYS A 20 3.98 6.40 -4.26
N LEU A 21 2.97 6.92 -3.55
CA LEU A 21 2.15 6.10 -2.66
C LEU A 21 1.29 5.08 -3.42
N SER A 22 0.90 5.37 -4.66
CA SER A 22 0.18 4.40 -5.50
C SER A 22 1.08 3.22 -5.87
N ILE A 23 2.37 3.45 -6.09
CA ILE A 23 3.36 2.37 -6.31
C ILE A 23 3.50 1.53 -5.04
N SER A 24 3.65 2.17 -3.85
CA SER A 24 3.70 1.43 -2.58
C SER A 24 2.46 0.56 -2.36
N LEU A 25 1.26 1.04 -2.71
CA LEU A 25 0.02 0.27 -2.59
C LEU A 25 0.02 -0.94 -3.54
N LYS A 26 0.47 -0.76 -4.78
CA LYS A 26 0.58 -1.87 -5.75
C LYS A 26 1.54 -2.95 -5.25
N GLU A 27 2.72 -2.57 -4.78
CA GLU A 27 3.72 -3.49 -4.20
C GLU A 27 3.16 -4.24 -2.97
N ALA A 28 2.36 -3.57 -2.13
CA ALA A 28 1.72 -4.20 -0.98
C ALA A 28 0.67 -5.24 -1.40
N GLN A 29 -0.10 -4.96 -2.43
CA GLN A 29 -1.07 -5.90 -3.00
C GLN A 29 -0.39 -7.11 -3.63
N GLU A 30 0.70 -6.91 -4.37
CA GLU A 30 1.52 -7.98 -4.94
C GLU A 30 2.13 -8.85 -3.83
N THR A 31 2.70 -8.23 -2.79
CA THR A 31 3.21 -8.94 -1.61
C THR A 31 2.12 -9.78 -0.95
N SER A 32 0.89 -9.24 -0.86
CA SER A 32 -0.25 -9.96 -0.28
C SER A 32 -0.66 -11.17 -1.11
N TYR A 33 -0.57 -11.06 -2.44
CA TYR A 33 -0.78 -12.19 -3.34
C TYR A 33 0.28 -13.27 -3.14
N TRP A 34 1.56 -12.91 -3.12
CA TRP A 34 2.64 -13.88 -2.90
C TRP A 34 2.55 -14.56 -1.53
N LEU A 35 2.21 -13.82 -0.49
CA LEU A 35 2.03 -14.38 0.85
C LEU A 35 0.89 -15.41 0.89
N ARG A 36 -0.23 -15.15 0.20
CA ARG A 36 -1.29 -16.15 0.03
C ARG A 36 -0.80 -17.36 -0.75
N LEU A 37 -0.09 -17.15 -1.85
CA LEU A 37 0.41 -18.27 -2.65
C LEU A 37 1.35 -19.16 -1.83
N LEU A 38 2.27 -18.58 -1.06
CA LEU A 38 3.19 -19.32 -0.19
C LEU A 38 2.45 -20.16 0.87
N LYS A 39 1.34 -19.63 1.41
CA LYS A 39 0.48 -20.38 2.31
C LYS A 39 -0.21 -21.54 1.58
N GLU A 40 -0.83 -21.28 0.44
CA GLU A 40 -1.58 -22.29 -0.34
C GLU A 40 -0.69 -23.41 -0.90
N THR A 41 0.62 -23.17 -1.01
CA THR A 41 1.61 -24.17 -1.43
C THR A 41 2.38 -24.79 -0.26
N ASP A 42 1.92 -24.59 0.98
CA ASP A 42 2.51 -25.11 2.21
C ASP A 42 4.01 -24.72 2.43
N TYR A 43 4.46 -23.61 1.83
CA TYR A 43 5.82 -23.08 2.05
C TYR A 43 5.96 -22.33 3.38
N ILE A 44 4.86 -21.84 3.93
CA ILE A 44 4.78 -21.19 5.24
C ILE A 44 3.58 -21.74 6.01
N THR A 45 3.68 -21.72 7.33
CA THR A 45 2.59 -22.12 8.22
C THR A 45 1.47 -21.08 8.26
N GLU A 46 0.29 -21.50 8.73
CA GLU A 46 -0.84 -20.61 9.01
C GLU A 46 -0.45 -19.48 9.99
N ASP A 47 0.34 -19.79 11.01
CA ASP A 47 0.77 -18.82 12.02
C ASP A 47 1.74 -17.79 11.43
N GLU A 48 2.72 -18.23 10.63
CA GLU A 48 3.62 -17.33 9.91
C GLU A 48 2.85 -16.44 8.93
N PHE A 49 1.91 -17.02 8.17
CA PHE A 49 1.02 -16.27 7.29
C PHE A 49 0.26 -15.20 8.06
N ASN A 50 -0.44 -15.57 9.15
CA ASN A 50 -1.27 -14.65 9.91
C ASN A 50 -0.44 -13.53 10.56
N SER A 51 0.75 -13.85 11.06
CA SER A 51 1.66 -12.86 11.66
C SER A 51 2.05 -11.74 10.68
N ILE A 52 2.26 -12.07 9.40
CA ILE A 52 2.66 -11.11 8.36
C ILE A 52 1.42 -10.47 7.72
N HIS A 53 0.38 -11.26 7.47
CA HIS A 53 -0.80 -10.85 6.71
C HIS A 53 -1.57 -9.74 7.41
N LEU A 54 -1.71 -9.81 8.74
CA LEU A 54 -2.41 -8.78 9.53
C LEU A 54 -1.76 -7.40 9.35
N THR A 55 -0.45 -7.31 9.56
CA THR A 55 0.30 -6.07 9.36
C THR A 55 0.23 -5.58 7.92
N LEU A 56 0.31 -6.48 6.93
CA LEU A 56 0.22 -6.11 5.52
C LEU A 56 -1.15 -5.50 5.16
N ILE A 57 -2.24 -6.06 5.69
CA ILE A 57 -3.59 -5.54 5.50
C ILE A 57 -3.74 -4.15 6.13
N GLU A 58 -3.17 -3.92 7.30
CA GLU A 58 -3.17 -2.59 7.93
C GLU A 58 -2.43 -1.55 7.05
N ILE A 59 -1.26 -1.90 6.52
CA ILE A 59 -0.51 -1.05 5.59
C ILE A 59 -1.36 -0.71 4.37
N ILE A 60 -2.01 -1.70 3.76
CA ILE A 60 -2.89 -1.49 2.60
C ILE A 60 -4.04 -0.53 2.94
N LYS A 61 -4.68 -0.69 4.11
CA LYS A 61 -5.77 0.20 4.57
C LYS A 61 -5.27 1.64 4.75
N ILE A 62 -4.12 1.82 5.39
CA ILE A 62 -3.51 3.14 5.62
C ILE A 62 -3.20 3.82 4.28
N LEU A 63 -2.49 3.13 3.38
CA LEU A 63 -2.14 3.66 2.06
C LEU A 63 -3.38 4.02 1.24
N THR A 64 -4.40 3.16 1.27
CA THR A 64 -5.68 3.39 0.56
C THR A 64 -6.39 4.64 1.09
N SER A 65 -6.46 4.80 2.42
CA SER A 65 -7.07 5.96 3.07
C SER A 65 -6.35 7.26 2.68
N ILE A 66 -5.01 7.26 2.78
CA ILE A 66 -4.18 8.42 2.42
C ILE A 66 -4.37 8.79 0.94
N LEU A 67 -4.38 7.81 0.05
CA LEU A 67 -4.57 8.03 -1.38
C LEU A 67 -5.96 8.56 -1.71
N LYS A 68 -7.01 8.04 -1.09
CA LYS A 68 -8.38 8.52 -1.27
C LYS A 68 -8.50 10.00 -0.90
N THR A 69 -8.04 10.37 0.30
CA THR A 69 -8.06 11.77 0.75
C THR A 69 -7.18 12.67 -0.11
N SER A 70 -5.99 12.19 -0.49
CA SER A 70 -5.05 12.97 -1.30
C SER A 70 -5.54 13.23 -2.73
N ARG A 71 -6.24 12.28 -3.34
CA ARG A 71 -6.84 12.43 -4.67
C ARG A 71 -8.03 13.39 -4.66
N ASN A 72 -8.88 13.31 -3.63
CA ASN A 72 -9.99 14.26 -3.46
C ASN A 72 -9.50 15.70 -3.31
N ASN A 73 -8.35 15.91 -2.66
CA ASN A 73 -7.77 17.26 -2.52
C ASN A 73 -7.08 17.76 -3.81
N LEU A 74 -6.81 16.91 -4.80
CA LEU A 74 -6.22 17.29 -6.09
C LEU A 74 -7.25 17.80 -7.09
N ILE A 75 -8.51 17.36 -6.96
CA ILE A 75 -9.64 17.80 -7.78
C ILE A 75 -10.61 18.44 -6.79
N PRO A 76 -10.53 19.77 -6.56
CA PRO A 76 -11.50 20.43 -5.72
C PRO A 76 -12.88 20.15 -6.33
N ASN A 77 -13.81 19.62 -5.53
CA ASN A 77 -15.19 19.50 -5.96
C ASN A 77 -15.64 20.87 -6.49
N GLN A 78 -15.99 20.93 -7.78
CA GLN A 78 -16.69 22.06 -8.38
C GLN A 78 -18.13 21.99 -7.89
N ASN A 79 -18.36 22.44 -6.65
CA ASN A 79 -19.69 22.72 -6.13
C ASN A 79 -19.79 24.21 -5.83
#